data_AF-A0A5E4UIU2-F1
#
_entry.id   AF-A0A5E4UIU2-F1
#
_cell.length_a   1.000
_cell.length_b   1.000
_cell.length_c   1.000
_cell.angle_alpha   90.00
_cell.angle_beta   90.00
_cell.angle_gamma   90.00
#
_symmetry.space_group_name_H-M   'P 1'
#
loop_
_entity.id
_entity.type
_entity.pdbx_description
1 polymer ?
#
loop_
_entity_poly.entity_id
_entity_poly.type
_entity_poly.pdbx_seq_one_letter_code
_entity_poly.pdbx_strand_id
1 'polypeptide(L)'
;MTLAKRVARIEAVLPTLCTKTDLQRETGALRVELHEQVGALRSEMHSEFKAVRNEMHVEFKAVRTEMHAEFKALRTEMHAEFKAVRTEMHTGLQSLRTEMHTEFKAVRSEMHAGFTTISQMMMSQTRWIIGTLLTVCPALVAATLFIVRYQG
;
A
#
# COMPACT_ATOMS: atom_id res chain seq x y z
N MET A 1 -71.86 -57.29 -54.18
CA MET A 1 -71.13 -56.14 -54.76
C MET A 1 -70.42 -56.64 -56.01
N THR A 2 -70.81 -56.18 -57.20
CA THR A 2 -70.30 -56.72 -58.47
C THR A 2 -68.83 -56.37 -58.70
N LEU A 3 -68.08 -57.23 -59.39
CA LEU A 3 -66.67 -57.04 -59.75
C LEU A 3 -66.40 -55.64 -60.35
N ALA A 4 -67.30 -55.19 -61.23
CA ALA A 4 -67.24 -53.86 -61.85
C ALA A 4 -67.18 -52.70 -60.83
N LYS A 5 -67.95 -52.77 -59.73
CA LYS A 5 -67.92 -51.72 -58.68
C LYS A 5 -66.59 -51.70 -57.90
N ARG A 6 -65.92 -52.85 -57.76
CA ARG A 6 -64.61 -52.95 -57.11
C ARG A 6 -63.50 -52.39 -58.02
N VAL A 7 -63.54 -52.71 -59.31
CA VAL A 7 -62.59 -52.19 -60.31
C VAL A 7 -62.71 -50.67 -60.44
N ALA A 8 -63.92 -50.14 -60.61
CA ALA A 8 -64.15 -48.69 -60.70
C ALA A 8 -63.66 -47.94 -59.44
N ARG A 9 -63.78 -48.56 -58.25
CA ARG A 9 -63.26 -47.98 -57.01
C ARG A 9 -61.71 -47.98 -56.98
N ILE A 10 -61.07 -49.02 -57.49
CA ILE A 10 -59.60 -49.13 -57.56
C ILE A 10 -59.05 -48.12 -58.57
N GLU A 11 -59.66 -48.02 -59.76
CA GLU A 11 -59.28 -47.05 -60.80
C GLU A 11 -59.46 -45.60 -60.32
N ALA A 12 -60.49 -45.33 -59.50
CA ALA A 12 -60.69 -44.01 -58.90
C ALA A 12 -59.60 -43.65 -57.86
N VAL A 13 -58.99 -44.63 -57.19
CA VAL A 13 -57.97 -44.41 -56.14
C VAL A 13 -56.55 -44.40 -56.70
N LEU A 14 -56.27 -45.17 -57.75
CA LEU A 14 -54.97 -45.25 -58.43
C LEU A 14 -54.27 -43.90 -58.67
N PRO A 15 -54.92 -42.86 -59.22
CA PRO A 15 -54.29 -41.56 -59.45
C PRO A 15 -54.07 -40.73 -58.17
N THR A 16 -54.67 -41.11 -57.04
CA THR A 16 -54.44 -40.46 -55.73
C THR A 16 -53.30 -41.10 -54.94
N LEU A 17 -52.80 -42.26 -55.39
CA LEU A 17 -51.69 -42.94 -54.74
C LEU A 17 -50.36 -42.34 -55.17
N CYS A 18 -49.50 -42.06 -54.20
CA CYS A 18 -48.13 -41.65 -54.44
C CYS A 18 -47.37 -42.75 -55.16
N THR A 19 -46.71 -42.41 -56.26
CA THR A 19 -45.91 -43.37 -57.02
C THR A 19 -44.52 -43.54 -56.38
N LYS A 20 -43.83 -44.63 -56.70
CA LYS A 20 -42.43 -44.85 -56.27
C LYS A 20 -41.52 -43.69 -56.70
N THR A 21 -41.76 -43.12 -57.88
CA THR A 21 -40.99 -41.99 -58.40
C THR A 21 -41.21 -40.71 -57.61
N ASP A 22 -42.44 -40.46 -57.14
CA ASP A 22 -42.76 -39.30 -56.31
C ASP A 22 -42.06 -39.39 -54.95
N LEU A 23 -42.13 -40.56 -54.30
CA LEU A 23 -41.42 -40.81 -53.04
C LEU A 23 -39.90 -40.64 -53.19
N GLN A 24 -39.31 -41.16 -54.27
CA GLN A 24 -37.88 -41.01 -54.56
C GLN A 24 -37.49 -39.55 -54.77
N ARG A 25 -38.36 -38.76 -55.41
CA ARG A 25 -38.14 -37.32 -55.60
C ARG A 25 -38.16 -36.57 -54.27
N GLU A 26 -39.16 -36.80 -53.43
CA GLU A 26 -39.28 -36.16 -52.12
C GLU A 26 -38.13 -36.55 -51.18
N THR A 27 -37.76 -37.83 -51.12
CA THR A 27 -36.59 -38.24 -50.32
C THR A 27 -35.28 -37.66 -50.84
N GLY A 28 -35.14 -37.52 -52.17
CA GLY A 28 -34.00 -36.83 -52.77
C GLY A 28 -33.93 -35.36 -52.36
N ALA A 29 -35.06 -34.64 -52.44
CA ALA A 29 -35.17 -33.24 -52.04
C ALA A 29 -34.84 -33.05 -50.54
N LEU A 30 -35.43 -33.86 -49.67
CA LEU A 30 -35.17 -33.82 -48.22
C LEU A 30 -33.70 -34.10 -47.90
N ARG A 31 -33.05 -35.02 -48.63
CA ARG A 31 -31.62 -35.32 -48.42
C ARG A 31 -30.74 -34.13 -48.79
N VAL A 32 -31.06 -33.42 -49.88
CA VAL A 32 -30.33 -32.20 -50.28
C VAL A 32 -30.51 -31.12 -49.24
N GLU A 33 -31.76 -30.83 -48.85
CA GLU A 33 -32.08 -29.82 -47.85
C GLU A 33 -31.38 -30.09 -46.52
N LEU A 34 -31.42 -31.34 -46.03
CA LEU A 34 -30.72 -31.72 -44.80
C LEU A 34 -29.21 -31.53 -44.92
N HIS A 35 -28.63 -31.85 -46.08
CA HIS A 35 -27.19 -31.66 -46.30
C HIS A 35 -26.80 -30.18 -46.29
N GLU A 36 -27.62 -29.33 -46.90
CA GLU A 36 -27.43 -27.87 -46.89
C GLU A 36 -27.57 -27.29 -45.49
N GLN A 37 -28.61 -27.66 -44.72
CA GLN A 37 -28.79 -27.20 -43.35
C GLN A 37 -27.63 -27.63 -42.44
N VAL A 38 -27.17 -28.87 -42.55
CA VAL A 38 -26.00 -29.36 -41.80
C VAL A 38 -24.72 -28.63 -42.22
N GLY A 39 -24.57 -28.32 -43.51
CA GLY A 39 -23.45 -27.51 -44.02
C GLY A 39 -23.45 -26.09 -43.45
N ALA A 40 -24.61 -25.44 -43.46
CA ALA A 40 -24.81 -24.11 -42.89
C ALA A 40 -24.49 -24.08 -41.40
N LEU A 41 -25.04 -25.03 -40.62
CA LEU A 41 -24.80 -25.14 -39.18
C LEU A 41 -23.32 -25.34 -38.86
N ARG A 42 -22.60 -26.18 -39.63
CA ARG A 42 -21.15 -26.36 -39.44
C ARG A 42 -20.38 -25.07 -39.71
N SER A 43 -20.77 -24.32 -40.75
CA SER A 43 -20.12 -23.06 -41.09
C SER A 43 -20.34 -22.00 -40.01
N GLU A 44 -21.58 -21.88 -39.52
CA GLU A 44 -21.94 -20.98 -38.42
C GLU A 44 -21.15 -21.32 -37.16
N MET A 45 -21.16 -22.59 -36.75
CA MET A 45 -20.45 -23.04 -35.55
C MET A 45 -18.93 -22.80 -35.64
N HIS A 46 -18.34 -22.95 -36.83
CA HIS A 46 -16.92 -22.62 -37.05
C HIS A 46 -16.64 -21.12 -36.99
N SER A 47 -17.57 -20.29 -37.48
CA SER A 47 -17.49 -18.83 -37.39
C SER A 47 -17.56 -18.37 -35.92
N GLU A 48 -18.56 -18.85 -35.18
CA GLU A 48 -18.73 -18.56 -33.76
C GLU A 48 -17.51 -18.98 -32.94
N PHE A 49 -16.96 -20.18 -33.18
CA PHE A 49 -15.76 -20.63 -32.49
C PHE A 49 -14.54 -19.74 -32.76
N LYS A 50 -14.39 -19.23 -34.00
CA LYS A 50 -13.35 -18.26 -34.32
C LYS A 50 -13.58 -16.91 -33.63
N ALA A 51 -14.83 -16.46 -33.56
CA ALA A 51 -15.19 -15.21 -32.87
C ALA A 51 -14.81 -15.28 -31.39
N VAL A 52 -15.24 -16.35 -30.69
CA VAL A 52 -14.90 -16.58 -29.28
C VAL A 52 -13.38 -16.65 -29.06
N ARG A 53 -12.64 -17.35 -29.93
CA ARG A 53 -11.18 -17.40 -29.82
C ARG A 53 -10.54 -16.02 -29.97
N ASN A 54 -11.03 -15.20 -30.88
CA ASN A 54 -10.52 -13.85 -31.08
C ASN A 54 -10.83 -12.96 -29.88
N GLU A 55 -12.04 -13.03 -29.34
CA GLU A 55 -12.45 -12.31 -28.14
C GLU A 55 -11.54 -12.68 -26.95
N MET A 56 -11.34 -13.98 -26.70
CA MET A 56 -10.41 -14.44 -25.66
C MET A 56 -8.99 -13.91 -25.86
N HIS A 57 -8.50 -13.82 -27.11
CA HIS A 57 -7.18 -13.25 -27.39
C HIS A 57 -7.10 -11.75 -27.11
N VAL A 58 -8.18 -11.00 -27.37
CA VAL A 58 -8.26 -9.56 -27.08
C VAL A 58 -8.30 -9.34 -25.57
N GLU A 59 -9.19 -10.05 -24.87
CA GLU A 59 -9.32 -9.98 -23.41
C GLU A 59 -7.99 -10.32 -22.71
N PHE A 60 -7.31 -11.39 -23.14
CA PHE A 60 -6.02 -11.75 -22.55
C PHE A 60 -4.93 -10.70 -22.78
N LYS A 61 -4.97 -9.98 -23.90
CA LYS A 61 -4.06 -8.84 -24.15
C LYS A 61 -4.43 -7.64 -23.28
N ALA A 62 -5.72 -7.37 -23.07
CA ALA A 62 -6.20 -6.31 -22.20
C ALA A 62 -5.74 -6.53 -20.76
N VAL A 63 -5.99 -7.72 -20.20
CA VAL A 63 -5.55 -8.12 -18.85
C VAL A 63 -4.04 -7.97 -18.68
N ARG A 64 -3.24 -8.41 -19.68
CA ARG A 64 -1.78 -8.26 -19.62
C ARG A 64 -1.34 -6.80 -19.59
N THR A 65 -2.02 -5.94 -20.34
CA THR A 65 -1.72 -4.51 -20.41
C THR A 65 -2.07 -3.81 -19.10
N GLU A 66 -3.23 -4.13 -18.54
CA GLU A 66 -3.68 -3.66 -17.22
C GLU A 66 -2.69 -4.07 -16.13
N MET A 67 -2.34 -5.35 -16.05
CA MET A 67 -1.37 -5.85 -15.08
C MET A 67 -0.01 -5.14 -15.19
N HIS A 68 0.48 -4.87 -16.40
CA HIS A 68 1.71 -4.08 -16.59
C HIS A 68 1.59 -2.64 -16.08
N ALA A 69 0.43 -2.01 -16.29
CA ALA A 69 0.16 -0.66 -15.80
C ALA A 69 0.11 -0.63 -14.27
N GLU A 70 -0.60 -1.57 -13.64
CA GLU A 70 -0.68 -1.72 -12.19
C GLU A 70 0.70 -1.95 -11.56
N PHE A 71 1.52 -2.86 -12.12
CA PHE A 71 2.89 -3.08 -11.62
C PHE A 71 3.76 -1.83 -11.73
N LYS A 72 3.56 -1.00 -12.76
CA LYS A 72 4.29 0.26 -12.91
C LYS A 72 3.82 1.30 -11.89
N ALA A 73 2.51 1.38 -11.64
CA ALA A 73 1.94 2.25 -10.62
C ALA A 73 2.46 1.87 -9.22
N LEU A 74 2.38 0.58 -8.85
CA LEU A 74 2.88 0.06 -7.58
C LEU A 74 4.37 0.36 -7.36
N ARG A 75 5.21 0.18 -8.40
CA ARG A 75 6.64 0.51 -8.32
C ARG A 75 6.87 2.00 -8.06
N THR A 76 6.05 2.85 -8.65
CA THR A 76 6.15 4.32 -8.50
C THR A 76 5.74 4.74 -7.10
N GLU A 77 4.63 4.20 -6.60
CA GLU A 77 4.13 4.41 -5.24
C GLU A 77 5.18 3.96 -4.21
N MET A 78 5.70 2.75 -4.34
CA MET A 78 6.73 2.23 -3.44
C MET A 78 7.99 3.12 -3.43
N HIS A 79 8.40 3.65 -4.58
CA HIS A 79 9.54 4.58 -4.63
C HIS A 79 9.25 5.92 -3.94
N ALA A 80 8.03 6.43 -4.06
CA ALA A 80 7.59 7.65 -3.39
C ALA A 80 7.57 7.44 -1.86
N GLU A 81 7.00 6.34 -1.39
CA GLU A 81 6.97 5.94 0.03
C GLU A 81 8.38 5.82 0.61
N PHE A 82 9.30 5.14 -0.07
CA PHE A 82 10.69 5.05 0.37
C PHE A 82 11.37 6.43 0.48
N LYS A 83 11.07 7.35 -0.44
CA LYS A 83 11.61 8.71 -0.39
C LYS A 83 11.01 9.51 0.76
N ALA A 84 9.71 9.34 1.04
CA ALA A 84 9.03 9.96 2.17
C ALA A 84 9.64 9.52 3.49
N VAL A 85 9.76 8.20 3.72
CA VAL A 85 10.38 7.63 4.93
C VAL A 85 11.82 8.13 5.12
N ARG A 86 12.62 8.19 4.05
CA ARG A 86 13.99 8.72 4.14
C ARG A 86 14.02 10.20 4.56
N THR A 87 13.07 10.99 4.06
CA THR A 87 12.96 12.43 4.37
C THR A 87 12.53 12.64 5.81
N GLU A 88 11.55 11.87 6.27
CA GLU A 88 11.09 11.87 7.65
C GLU A 88 12.23 11.50 8.61
N MET A 89 12.95 10.40 8.35
CA MET A 89 14.10 9.98 9.15
C MET A 89 15.19 11.05 9.19
N HIS A 90 15.51 11.68 8.05
CA HIS A 90 16.50 12.75 8.01
C HIS A 90 16.06 13.94 8.88
N THR A 91 14.80 14.33 8.78
CA THR A 91 14.21 15.46 9.52
C THR A 91 14.19 15.16 11.01
N GLY A 92 13.75 13.95 11.40
CA GLY A 92 13.75 13.49 12.79
C GLY A 92 15.14 13.48 13.41
N LEU A 93 16.17 13.01 12.67
CA LEU A 93 17.56 13.04 13.15
C LEU A 93 18.10 14.46 13.31
N GLN A 94 17.75 15.39 12.42
CA GLN A 94 18.15 16.80 12.56
C GLN A 94 17.48 17.44 13.77
N SER A 95 16.17 17.20 13.96
CA SER A 95 15.43 17.68 15.13
C SER A 95 16.06 17.18 16.43
N LEU A 96 16.31 15.87 16.53
CA LEU A 96 16.94 15.27 17.70
C LEU A 96 18.32 15.86 17.98
N ARG A 97 19.13 16.09 16.94
CA ARG A 97 20.45 16.74 17.08
C ARG A 97 20.31 18.15 17.63
N THR A 98 19.36 18.94 17.13
CA THR A 98 19.15 20.31 17.60
C THR A 98 18.66 20.37 19.04
N GLU A 99 17.77 19.46 19.41
CA GLU A 99 17.27 19.31 20.77
C GLU A 99 18.41 18.94 21.72
N MET A 100 19.18 17.89 21.41
CA MET A 100 20.34 17.49 22.22
C MET A 100 21.36 18.61 22.39
N HIS A 101 21.65 19.38 21.34
CA HIS A 101 22.60 20.51 21.44
C HIS A 101 22.06 21.62 22.34
N THR A 102 20.76 21.86 22.30
CA THR A 102 20.09 22.87 23.14
C THR A 102 20.10 22.44 24.60
N GLU A 103 19.69 21.21 24.88
CA GLU A 103 19.72 20.62 26.22
C GLU A 103 21.15 20.61 26.80
N PHE A 104 22.14 20.23 26.00
CA PHE A 104 23.53 20.23 26.46
C PHE A 104 24.07 21.63 26.76
N LYS A 105 23.64 22.65 26.01
CA LYS A 105 23.94 24.06 26.33
C LYS A 105 23.26 24.50 27.62
N ALA A 106 22.00 24.14 27.81
CA ALA A 106 21.24 24.45 29.03
C ALA A 106 21.94 23.86 30.26
N VAL A 107 22.24 22.55 30.23
CA VAL A 107 22.97 21.86 31.32
C VAL A 107 24.32 22.52 31.60
N ARG A 108 25.09 22.88 30.57
CA ARG A 108 26.37 23.58 30.77
C ARG A 108 26.18 24.95 31.43
N SER A 109 25.16 25.70 31.01
CA SER A 109 24.84 27.01 31.58
C SER A 109 24.43 26.90 33.04
N GLU A 110 23.56 25.94 33.36
CA GLU A 110 23.14 25.65 34.74
C GLU A 110 24.33 25.25 35.61
N MET A 111 25.22 24.40 35.10
CA MET A 111 26.43 23.99 35.81
C MET A 111 27.36 25.20 36.08
N HIS A 112 27.58 26.06 35.09
CA HIS A 112 28.36 27.30 35.29
C HIS A 112 27.71 28.24 36.31
N ALA A 113 26.39 28.44 36.24
CA ALA A 113 25.66 29.22 37.23
C ALA A 113 25.83 28.62 38.64
N GLY A 114 25.69 27.30 38.79
CA GLY A 114 25.95 26.59 40.04
C GLY A 114 27.35 26.82 40.59
N PHE A 115 28.39 26.70 39.75
CA PHE A 115 29.78 26.97 40.16
C PHE A 115 29.99 28.43 40.57
N THR A 116 29.40 29.39 39.86
CA THR A 116 29.51 30.81 40.23
C THR A 116 28.85 31.09 41.58
N THR A 117 27.68 30.52 41.84
CA THR A 117 26.98 30.64 43.12
C THR A 117 27.81 30.05 44.26
N ILE A 118 28.36 28.85 44.09
CA ILE A 118 29.24 28.22 45.09
C ILE A 118 30.47 29.11 45.36
N SER A 119 31.11 29.61 44.30
CA SER A 119 32.29 30.48 44.44
C SER A 119 31.96 31.78 45.20
N GLN A 120 30.80 32.38 44.91
CA GLN A 120 30.32 33.57 45.63
C GLN A 120 30.06 33.28 47.12
N MET A 121 29.41 32.16 47.43
CA MET A 121 29.18 31.73 48.81
C MET A 121 30.51 31.52 49.56
N MET A 122 31.48 30.83 48.93
CA MET A 122 32.80 30.61 49.51
C MET A 122 33.53 31.93 49.76
N MET A 123 33.58 32.86 48.78
CA MET A 123 34.22 34.18 48.96
C MET A 123 33.57 34.99 50.08
N SER A 124 32.24 34.95 50.18
CA SER A 124 31.50 35.59 51.27
C SER A 124 31.89 34.99 52.64
N GLN A 125 31.91 33.66 52.74
CA GLN A 125 32.34 32.95 53.95
C GLN A 125 33.80 33.29 54.30
N THR A 126 34.72 33.29 53.34
CA THR A 126 36.12 33.65 53.57
C THR A 126 36.26 35.09 54.07
N ARG A 127 35.52 36.06 53.49
CA ARG A 127 35.49 37.45 53.97
C ARG A 127 34.99 37.55 55.41
N TRP A 128 33.92 36.85 55.75
CA TRP A 128 33.39 36.79 57.12
C TRP A 128 34.41 36.21 58.10
N ILE A 129 35.05 35.09 57.76
CA ILE A 129 36.06 34.42 58.61
C ILE A 129 37.29 35.33 58.82
N ILE A 130 37.79 36.00 57.78
CA ILE A 130 38.91 36.94 57.92
C ILE A 130 38.52 38.12 58.82
N GLY A 131 37.31 38.66 58.66
CA GLY A 131 36.82 39.77 59.48
C GLY A 131 36.70 39.41 60.96
N THR A 132 36.21 38.20 61.28
CA THR A 132 36.16 37.73 62.67
C THR A 132 37.56 37.45 63.22
N LEU A 133 38.45 36.84 62.44
CA LEU A 133 39.82 36.57 62.85
C LEU A 133 40.59 37.87 63.17
N LEU A 134 40.46 38.90 62.31
CA LEU A 134 41.10 40.20 62.49
C LEU A 134 40.61 40.98 63.71
N THR A 135 39.38 40.73 64.19
CA THR A 135 38.84 41.41 65.38
C THR A 135 39.11 40.63 66.66
N VAL A 136 38.93 39.31 66.62
CA VAL A 136 39.10 38.44 67.79
C VAL A 136 40.58 38.30 68.18
N CYS A 137 41.50 38.13 67.22
CA CYS A 137 42.92 37.94 67.55
C CYS A 137 43.53 39.13 68.30
N PRO A 138 43.39 40.40 67.86
CA PRO A 138 43.91 41.54 68.61
C PRO A 138 43.23 41.73 69.97
N ALA A 139 41.92 41.46 70.07
CA ALA A 139 41.19 41.55 71.33
C ALA A 139 41.73 40.55 72.36
N LEU A 140 42.00 39.31 71.94
CA LEU A 140 42.62 38.30 72.80
C LEU A 140 44.04 38.70 73.23
N VAL A 141 44.86 39.20 72.29
CA VAL A 141 46.22 39.68 72.62
C VAL A 141 46.15 40.85 73.62
N ALA A 142 45.30 41.85 73.38
CA ALA A 142 45.12 42.98 74.29
C ALA A 142 44.65 42.54 75.68
N ALA A 143 43.72 41.58 75.76
CA ALA A 143 43.26 41.02 77.03
C ALA A 143 44.41 40.33 77.80
N THR A 144 45.24 39.53 77.12
CA THR A 144 46.40 38.90 77.76
C THR A 144 47.42 39.93 78.25
N LEU A 145 47.72 40.97 77.46
CA LEU A 145 48.61 42.06 77.88
C LEU A 145 48.05 42.84 79.08
N PHE A 146 46.74 43.08 79.11
CA PHE A 146 46.08 43.75 80.24
C PHE A 146 46.19 42.94 81.53
N ILE A 147 45.96 41.62 81.47
CA ILE A 147 46.10 40.72 82.64
C ILE A 147 47.54 40.75 83.16
N VAL A 148 48.54 40.63 82.27
CA VAL A 148 49.96 40.67 82.66
C VAL A 148 50.33 42.00 83.31
N ARG A 149 49.84 43.13 82.78
CA ARG A 149 50.14 44.46 83.32
C ARG A 149 49.41 44.76 84.63
N TYR A 150 48.29 44.11 84.91
CA TYR A 150 47.53 44.29 86.15
C TYR A 150 48.07 43.44 87.32
N GLN A 151 48.77 42.35 87.04
CA GLN A 151 49.34 41.45 88.05
C GLN A 151 50.80 41.77 88.46
N GLY A 152 51.48 42.69 87.78
CA GLY A 152 52.84 43.14 88.11
C GLY A 152 52.86 44.57 88.60
#